data_AF-A0A4U1CSY0-F1
#
_entry.id   AF-A0A4U1CSY0-F1
#
_cell.length_a   1.000
_cell.length_b   1.000
_cell.length_c   1.000
_cell.angle_alpha   90.00
_cell.angle_beta   90.00
_cell.angle_gamma   90.00
#
_symmetry.space_group_name_H-M   'P 1'
#
loop_
_entity.id
_entity.type
_entity.pdbx_description
1 polymer ?
#
loop_
_entity_poly.entity_id
_entity_poly.type
_entity_poly.pdbx_seq_one_letter_code
_entity_poly.pdbx_strand_id
1 'polypeptide(L)'
;MIIALPILSRAQLTTSDNIDVFIKSKMQQRNIPALQIAVVRSGKVVKLSHYGTANLEYAVPATDQTVFPINSITKAFVGVAIMQLAEEGKLKIHDPISKYLDSLPVNWQSLTLQQLLTHTSGLPDIIDEDEQVFGGGEQAAWKRVTSLPLLSKPGEKFSYNQTGYVALGKIITKLSGMHFTKFITEKQFKIAGMPLTRFGDSYDVVPNSAGAYTMYKMVNGNFIRNNTPGISYIQFPEFYRTAAGIMSTAQDMANWIIALKDGRLLKEQPSIETMFTAALLNNGKIGGFNALTNGYALGWPTVTRSDHPAVAPVGGGRNALFVYLKDDLSIVILTNLMGSSPERMIDEIAGYYINDMHEANGFGLPVGIKKLRAELLKKGFEHPLTTVESLKKKEPAIDLNEQDLNAWAYQLLAQKDHVKALAIFQLNTILYPTSANVYDSLAEIFEVMENQPAALINYKKVLVLDPGNKNAIARIKALSGK
;
A
#
# COMPACT_ATOMS: atom_id res chain seq x y z
N MET A 1 53.26 14.62 37.09
CA MET A 1 51.92 15.17 36.78
C MET A 1 51.54 14.63 35.41
N ILE A 2 50.85 13.48 35.36
CA ILE A 2 50.44 12.82 34.12
C ILE A 2 49.02 13.30 33.82
N ILE A 3 48.86 14.02 32.72
CA ILE A 3 47.56 14.54 32.25
C ILE A 3 46.86 13.38 31.55
N ALA A 4 45.81 12.85 32.16
CA ALA A 4 44.89 11.91 31.53
C ALA A 4 43.96 12.65 30.58
N LEU A 5 44.04 12.35 29.28
CA LEU A 5 43.04 12.77 28.30
C LEU A 5 41.76 11.95 28.46
N PRO A 6 40.57 12.55 28.41
CA PRO A 6 39.31 11.82 28.49
C PRO A 6 39.07 11.08 27.17
N ILE A 7 38.81 9.78 27.28
CA ILE A 7 38.32 8.95 26.17
C ILE A 7 36.87 9.36 25.93
N LEU A 8 36.63 10.07 24.81
CA LEU A 8 35.28 10.33 24.31
C LEU A 8 34.66 9.00 23.88
N SER A 9 33.68 8.53 24.66
CA SER A 9 32.80 7.42 24.29
C SER A 9 32.00 7.81 23.05
N ARG A 10 32.22 7.13 21.93
CA ARG A 10 31.30 7.13 20.79
C ARG A 10 30.04 6.38 21.24
N ALA A 11 28.98 7.12 21.58
CA ALA A 11 27.67 6.52 21.80
C ALA A 11 27.26 5.75 20.53
N GLN A 12 27.07 4.44 20.64
CA GLN A 12 26.41 3.64 19.62
C GLN A 12 24.95 4.10 19.56
N LEU A 13 24.55 4.76 18.46
CA LEU A 13 23.15 5.07 18.17
C LEU A 13 22.37 3.75 18.18
N THR A 14 21.34 3.67 19.01
CA THR A 14 20.51 2.48 19.08
C THR A 14 19.60 2.41 17.84
N THR A 15 19.15 1.22 17.45
CA THR A 15 18.26 1.05 16.28
C THR A 15 16.98 1.90 16.37
N SER A 16 16.47 2.15 17.58
CA SER A 16 15.32 3.03 17.79
C SER A 16 15.59 4.46 17.34
N ASP A 17 16.78 4.99 17.64
CA ASP A 17 17.15 6.37 17.30
C ASP A 17 17.20 6.57 15.78
N ASN A 18 17.66 5.56 15.03
CA ASN A 18 17.73 5.64 13.57
C ASN A 18 16.34 5.60 12.91
N ILE A 19 15.42 4.77 13.43
CA ILE A 19 14.03 4.75 12.94
C ILE A 19 13.35 6.09 13.22
N ASP A 20 13.58 6.70 14.38
CA ASP A 20 13.02 8.01 14.73
C ASP A 20 13.49 9.11 13.78
N VAL A 21 14.79 9.13 13.44
CA VAL A 21 15.37 10.06 12.46
C VAL A 21 14.75 9.84 11.08
N PHE A 22 14.65 8.59 10.63
CA PHE A 22 14.04 8.26 9.34
C PHE A 22 12.58 8.74 9.27
N ILE A 23 11.77 8.42 10.29
CA ILE A 23 10.35 8.82 10.34
C ILE A 23 10.23 10.33 10.32
N LYS A 24 10.97 11.06 11.16
CA LYS A 24 10.93 12.54 11.19
C LYS A 24 11.34 13.13 9.84
N SER A 25 12.36 12.58 9.18
CA SER A 25 12.76 13.01 7.84
C SER A 25 11.65 12.78 6.82
N LYS A 26 10.96 11.63 6.85
CA LYS A 26 9.84 11.36 5.94
C LYS A 26 8.62 12.23 6.23
N MET A 27 8.33 12.51 7.50
CA MET A 27 7.28 13.43 7.88
C MET A 27 7.54 14.84 7.35
N GLN A 28 8.76 15.36 7.49
CA GLN A 28 9.16 16.65 6.94
C GLN A 28 9.05 16.68 5.40
N GLN A 29 9.62 15.68 4.72
CA GLN A 29 9.58 15.58 3.24
C GLN A 29 8.15 15.52 2.68
N ARG A 30 7.22 14.89 3.41
CA ARG A 30 5.84 14.66 2.98
C ARG A 30 4.82 15.58 3.64
N ASN A 31 5.27 16.56 4.43
CA ASN A 31 4.42 17.48 5.18
C ASN A 31 3.42 16.79 6.13
N ILE A 32 3.75 15.61 6.68
CA ILE A 32 2.86 14.82 7.55
C ILE A 32 2.76 15.51 8.92
N PRO A 33 1.56 15.98 9.34
CA PRO A 33 1.40 16.66 10.62
C PRO A 33 1.56 15.73 11.83
N ALA A 34 0.85 14.60 11.84
CA ALA A 34 0.93 13.60 12.90
C ALA A 34 1.13 12.19 12.35
N LEU A 35 1.87 11.39 13.11
CA LEU A 35 2.10 9.98 12.82
C LEU A 35 2.16 9.18 14.11
N GLN A 36 1.52 8.01 14.13
CA GLN A 36 1.78 6.94 15.08
C GLN A 36 2.36 5.72 14.36
N ILE A 37 3.28 5.03 15.04
CA ILE A 37 3.86 3.77 14.58
C ILE A 37 3.84 2.72 15.68
N ALA A 38 3.53 1.49 15.30
CA ALA A 38 3.80 0.31 16.11
C ALA A 38 4.53 -0.74 15.25
N VAL A 39 5.56 -1.36 15.84
CA VAL A 39 6.24 -2.52 15.26
C VAL A 39 6.04 -3.70 16.19
N VAL A 40 5.42 -4.76 15.69
CA VAL A 40 5.27 -6.04 16.36
C VAL A 40 6.33 -6.98 15.82
N ARG A 41 7.14 -7.56 16.71
CA ARG A 41 8.09 -8.62 16.36
C ARG A 41 7.94 -9.79 17.32
N SER A 42 7.83 -11.00 16.77
CA SER A 42 7.68 -12.24 17.56
C SER A 42 6.60 -12.13 18.65
N GLY A 43 5.41 -11.65 18.27
CA GLY A 43 4.25 -11.50 19.16
C GLY A 43 4.32 -10.33 20.16
N LYS A 44 5.35 -9.48 20.09
CA LYS A 44 5.55 -8.37 21.05
C LYS A 44 5.70 -7.03 20.35
N VAL A 45 5.19 -5.98 20.96
CA VAL A 45 5.45 -4.60 20.50
C VAL A 45 6.89 -4.24 20.84
N VAL A 46 7.75 -4.10 19.83
CA VAL A 46 9.18 -3.75 19.96
C VAL A 46 9.45 -2.27 19.66
N LYS A 47 8.50 -1.58 19.03
CA LYS A 47 8.49 -0.11 18.94
C LYS A 47 7.06 0.39 18.99
N LEU A 48 6.83 1.42 19.80
CA LEU A 48 5.61 2.21 19.83
C LEU A 48 6.02 3.67 19.93
N SER A 49 5.61 4.52 19.00
CA SER A 49 5.99 5.93 19.00
C SER A 49 4.94 6.79 18.31
N HIS A 50 4.90 8.06 18.69
CA HIS A 50 4.01 9.07 18.13
C HIS A 50 4.80 10.36 17.89
N TYR A 51 4.43 11.11 16.86
CA TYR A 51 5.14 12.32 16.45
C TYR A 51 4.17 13.39 15.96
N GLY A 52 4.55 14.65 16.15
CA GLY A 52 3.91 15.79 15.53
C GLY A 52 2.61 16.23 16.19
N THR A 53 1.69 16.75 15.39
CA THR A 53 0.54 17.54 15.84
C THR A 53 -0.76 16.92 15.34
N ALA A 54 -1.54 16.32 16.25
CA ALA A 54 -2.81 15.65 15.97
C ALA A 54 -3.88 16.61 15.46
N ASN A 55 -3.88 17.86 15.93
CA ASN A 55 -4.75 18.92 15.44
C ASN A 55 -3.96 20.22 15.24
N LEU A 56 -3.87 20.68 13.99
CA LEU A 56 -3.14 21.87 13.57
C LEU A 56 -3.80 23.17 14.04
N GLU A 57 -5.14 23.25 14.01
CA GLU A 57 -5.89 24.45 14.37
C GLU A 57 -5.68 24.86 15.83
N TYR A 58 -5.59 23.88 16.73
CA TYR A 58 -5.45 24.07 18.17
C TYR A 58 -4.06 23.69 18.69
N ALA A 59 -3.12 23.38 17.80
CA ALA A 59 -1.76 22.93 18.13
C ALA A 59 -1.74 21.75 19.13
N VAL A 60 -2.68 20.81 19.02
CA VAL A 60 -2.75 19.65 19.92
C VAL A 60 -1.69 18.63 19.52
N PRO A 61 -0.75 18.26 20.41
CA PRO A 61 0.28 17.28 20.10
C PRO A 61 -0.33 15.88 19.90
N ALA A 62 0.28 15.09 19.04
CA ALA A 62 -0.03 13.66 18.94
C ALA A 62 0.49 12.93 20.19
N THR A 63 -0.35 12.07 20.76
CA THR A 63 -0.06 11.22 21.92
C THR A 63 -0.31 9.77 21.57
N ASP A 64 -0.02 8.84 22.49
CA ASP A 64 -0.42 7.43 22.41
C ASP A 64 -1.96 7.23 22.39
N GLN A 65 -2.70 8.19 22.93
CA GLN A 65 -4.18 8.19 22.96
C GLN A 65 -4.82 8.78 21.70
N THR A 66 -4.05 9.38 20.79
CA THR A 66 -4.59 9.98 19.56
C THR A 66 -5.19 8.92 18.65
N VAL A 67 -6.46 9.09 18.30
CA VAL A 67 -7.24 8.15 17.48
C VAL A 67 -7.26 8.62 16.01
N PHE A 68 -6.89 7.74 15.10
CA PHE A 68 -6.85 7.99 13.66
C PHE A 68 -7.95 7.16 12.95
N PRO A 69 -8.67 7.74 11.97
CA PRO A 69 -9.52 6.94 11.09
C PRO A 69 -8.63 6.00 10.25
N ILE A 70 -8.83 4.68 10.35
CA ILE A 70 -8.02 3.70 9.62
C ILE A 70 -8.55 3.42 8.20
N ASN A 71 -9.72 3.99 7.87
CA ASN A 71 -10.37 3.89 6.57
C ASN A 71 -10.46 2.42 6.11
N SER A 72 -10.08 2.15 4.87
CA SER A 72 -10.20 0.84 4.23
C SER A 72 -9.47 -0.31 4.91
N ILE A 73 -8.58 -0.06 5.89
CA ILE A 73 -8.06 -1.13 6.76
C ILE A 73 -9.22 -1.83 7.50
N THR A 74 -10.36 -1.16 7.69
CA THR A 74 -11.61 -1.74 8.22
C THR A 74 -12.01 -3.04 7.51
N LYS A 75 -11.72 -3.17 6.21
CA LYS A 75 -12.03 -4.37 5.43
C LYS A 75 -11.33 -5.63 5.92
N ALA A 76 -10.15 -5.47 6.52
CA ALA A 76 -9.41 -6.57 7.16
C ALA A 76 -10.18 -7.13 8.37
N PHE A 77 -10.82 -6.25 9.18
CA PHE A 77 -11.67 -6.66 10.30
C PHE A 77 -12.94 -7.37 9.83
N VAL A 78 -13.52 -6.93 8.70
CA VAL A 78 -14.66 -7.62 8.07
C VAL A 78 -14.25 -9.00 7.57
N GLY A 79 -13.05 -9.12 6.98
CA GLY A 79 -12.47 -10.42 6.60
C GLY A 79 -12.38 -11.38 7.79
N VAL A 80 -11.81 -10.92 8.92
CA VAL A 80 -11.76 -11.70 10.17
C VAL A 80 -13.17 -12.06 10.65
N ALA A 81 -14.15 -11.15 10.59
CA ALA A 81 -15.51 -11.43 11.02
C ALA A 81 -16.19 -12.54 10.18
N ILE A 82 -15.98 -12.55 8.87
CA ILE A 82 -16.49 -13.60 7.99
C ILE A 82 -15.79 -14.94 8.28
N MET A 83 -14.48 -14.92 8.52
CA MET A 83 -13.74 -16.13 8.90
C MET A 83 -14.16 -16.66 10.28
N GLN A 84 -14.47 -15.79 11.24
CA GLN A 84 -15.03 -16.19 12.55
C GLN A 84 -16.37 -16.94 12.35
N LEU A 85 -17.24 -16.43 11.49
CA LEU A 85 -18.50 -17.11 11.16
C LEU A 85 -18.29 -18.42 10.39
N ALA A 86 -17.20 -18.51 9.60
CA ALA A 86 -16.81 -19.74 8.91
C ALA A 86 -16.35 -20.82 9.91
N GLU A 87 -15.49 -20.48 10.88
CA GLU A 87 -15.05 -21.38 11.96
C GLU A 87 -16.23 -21.81 12.86
N GLU A 88 -17.23 -20.95 13.03
CA GLU A 88 -18.49 -21.30 13.71
C GLU A 88 -19.41 -22.21 12.87
N GLY A 89 -19.02 -22.59 11.64
CA GLY A 89 -19.79 -23.44 10.74
C GLY A 89 -21.03 -22.77 10.14
N LYS A 90 -21.19 -21.45 10.30
CA LYS A 90 -22.37 -20.70 9.84
C LYS A 90 -22.34 -20.39 8.35
N LEU A 91 -21.15 -20.36 7.75
CA LEU A 91 -20.97 -20.12 6.33
C LEU A 91 -19.78 -20.86 5.74
N LYS A 92 -19.73 -20.93 4.41
CA LYS A 92 -18.53 -21.32 3.67
C LYS A 92 -18.12 -20.19 2.74
N ILE A 93 -16.82 -19.95 2.57
CA ILE A 93 -16.29 -18.82 1.77
C ILE A 93 -16.70 -18.87 0.30
N HIS A 94 -17.02 -20.05 -0.22
CA HIS A 94 -17.51 -20.24 -1.60
C HIS A 94 -19.03 -20.34 -1.70
N ASP A 95 -19.78 -20.19 -0.59
CA ASP A 95 -21.24 -20.18 -0.66
C ASP A 95 -21.73 -18.97 -1.46
N PRO A 96 -22.81 -19.15 -2.26
CA PRO A 96 -23.45 -18.04 -2.94
C PRO A 96 -24.13 -17.11 -1.92
N ILE A 97 -24.05 -15.80 -2.15
CA ILE A 97 -24.59 -14.79 -1.23
C ILE A 97 -26.11 -14.86 -1.08
N SER A 98 -26.81 -15.44 -2.07
CA SER A 98 -28.26 -15.70 -2.01
C SER A 98 -28.67 -16.68 -0.91
N LYS A 99 -27.73 -17.48 -0.38
CA LYS A 99 -27.98 -18.32 0.81
C LYS A 99 -28.22 -17.47 2.07
N TYR A 100 -27.74 -16.22 2.06
CA TYR A 100 -27.76 -15.33 3.23
C TYR A 100 -28.55 -14.06 2.99
N LEU A 101 -28.65 -13.57 1.76
CA LEU A 101 -29.38 -12.35 1.45
C LEU A 101 -30.56 -12.65 0.54
N ASP A 102 -31.73 -12.18 0.97
CA ASP A 102 -32.98 -12.34 0.25
C ASP A 102 -33.17 -11.18 -0.75
N SER A 103 -34.07 -11.36 -1.73
CA SER A 103 -34.46 -10.33 -2.70
C SER A 103 -33.30 -9.71 -3.51
N LEU A 104 -32.25 -10.50 -3.79
CA LEU A 104 -31.15 -10.08 -4.66
C LEU A 104 -31.53 -10.13 -6.15
N PRO A 105 -30.98 -9.23 -6.99
CA PRO A 105 -31.01 -9.38 -8.44
C PRO A 105 -30.54 -10.76 -8.88
N VAL A 106 -31.16 -11.35 -9.90
CA VAL A 106 -30.87 -12.73 -10.35
C VAL A 106 -29.38 -12.93 -10.66
N ASN A 107 -28.75 -11.95 -11.29
CA ASN A 107 -27.32 -11.95 -11.62
C ASN A 107 -26.39 -11.76 -10.42
N TRP A 108 -26.90 -11.43 -9.23
CA TRP A 108 -26.11 -11.33 -8.00
C TRP A 108 -26.21 -12.60 -7.15
N GLN A 109 -27.25 -13.43 -7.36
CA GLN A 109 -27.53 -14.56 -6.48
C GLN A 109 -26.41 -15.60 -6.44
N SER A 110 -25.68 -15.79 -7.53
CA SER A 110 -24.57 -16.74 -7.65
C SER A 110 -23.21 -16.17 -7.23
N LEU A 111 -23.11 -14.88 -6.91
CA LEU A 111 -21.86 -14.29 -6.43
C LEU A 111 -21.46 -14.96 -5.12
N THR A 112 -20.18 -15.22 -4.93
CA THR A 112 -19.69 -15.89 -3.70
C THR A 112 -19.20 -14.88 -2.67
N LEU A 113 -19.15 -15.30 -1.39
CA LEU A 113 -18.52 -14.50 -0.33
C LEU A 113 -17.06 -14.17 -0.66
N GLN A 114 -16.31 -15.13 -1.23
CA GLN A 114 -14.95 -14.90 -1.72
C GLN A 114 -14.89 -13.72 -2.69
N GLN A 115 -15.75 -13.70 -3.72
CA GLN A 115 -15.75 -12.65 -4.74
C GLN A 115 -16.07 -11.26 -4.18
N LEU A 116 -16.92 -11.19 -3.15
CA LEU A 116 -17.16 -9.93 -2.42
C LEU A 116 -15.92 -9.49 -1.64
N LEU A 117 -15.31 -10.40 -0.88
CA LEU A 117 -14.14 -10.11 -0.06
C LEU A 117 -12.93 -9.68 -0.90
N THR A 118 -12.78 -10.26 -2.10
CA THR A 118 -11.61 -10.09 -2.97
C THR A 118 -11.82 -9.07 -4.08
N HIS A 119 -12.96 -8.37 -4.11
CA HIS A 119 -13.29 -7.37 -5.15
C HIS A 119 -13.28 -7.92 -6.58
N THR A 120 -13.75 -9.15 -6.77
CA THR A 120 -13.83 -9.81 -8.08
C THR A 120 -15.27 -10.12 -8.49
N SER A 121 -16.25 -9.51 -7.84
CA SER A 121 -17.68 -9.76 -8.08
C SER A 121 -18.22 -9.11 -9.36
N GLY A 122 -17.60 -8.04 -9.84
CA GLY A 122 -18.13 -7.21 -10.92
C GLY A 122 -19.32 -6.34 -10.51
N LEU A 123 -19.60 -6.20 -9.21
CA LEU A 123 -20.69 -5.34 -8.71
C LEU A 123 -20.48 -3.87 -9.10
N PRO A 124 -21.57 -3.12 -9.39
CA PRO A 124 -21.52 -1.67 -9.43
C PRO A 124 -21.25 -1.12 -8.02
N ASP A 125 -20.65 0.06 -7.93
CA ASP A 125 -20.39 0.68 -6.62
C ASP A 125 -21.63 1.40 -6.07
N ILE A 126 -21.74 1.46 -4.74
CA ILE A 126 -22.85 2.11 -4.00
C ILE A 126 -22.56 3.60 -3.76
N ILE A 127 -21.38 4.04 -4.16
CA ILE A 127 -20.91 5.42 -4.13
C ILE A 127 -20.82 6.00 -5.55
N ASP A 128 -20.90 7.32 -5.67
CA ASP A 128 -20.63 8.06 -6.91
C ASP A 128 -19.13 8.37 -7.11
N GLU A 129 -18.83 9.16 -8.13
CA GLU A 129 -17.47 9.58 -8.49
C GLU A 129 -16.81 10.52 -7.46
N ASP A 130 -17.61 11.15 -6.60
CA ASP A 130 -17.17 11.99 -5.48
C ASP A 130 -17.10 11.19 -4.15
N GLU A 131 -17.13 9.86 -4.25
CA GLU A 131 -17.15 8.91 -3.14
C GLU A 131 -18.35 9.06 -2.18
N GLN A 132 -19.44 9.68 -2.63
CA GLN A 132 -20.65 9.86 -1.83
C GLN A 132 -21.63 8.71 -1.99
N VAL A 133 -22.23 8.26 -0.89
CA VAL A 133 -23.20 7.17 -0.93
C VAL A 133 -24.51 7.60 -1.59
N PHE A 134 -25.03 6.77 -2.49
CA PHE A 134 -26.26 7.07 -3.23
C PHE A 134 -27.48 7.31 -2.32
N GLY A 135 -28.39 8.18 -2.78
CA GLY A 135 -29.79 8.18 -2.35
C GLY A 135 -30.06 8.63 -0.91
N GLY A 136 -29.09 9.19 -0.19
CA GLY A 136 -29.31 9.82 1.12
C GLY A 136 -29.63 8.85 2.27
N GLY A 137 -29.38 7.55 2.12
CA GLY A 137 -29.60 6.55 3.17
C GLY A 137 -29.56 5.11 2.67
N GLU A 138 -29.47 4.14 3.59
CA GLU A 138 -29.22 2.73 3.27
C GLU A 138 -30.21 2.16 2.25
N GLN A 139 -31.51 2.34 2.46
CA GLN A 139 -32.54 1.74 1.61
C GLN A 139 -32.49 2.28 0.18
N ALA A 140 -32.32 3.60 0.04
CA ALA A 140 -32.23 4.25 -1.26
C ALA A 140 -30.92 3.89 -1.97
N ALA A 141 -29.80 3.86 -1.24
CA ALA A 141 -28.51 3.43 -1.75
C ALA A 141 -28.56 1.99 -2.27
N TRP A 142 -29.09 1.08 -1.46
CA TRP A 142 -29.22 -0.34 -1.79
C TRP A 142 -30.16 -0.56 -2.98
N LYS A 143 -31.33 0.10 -2.98
CA LYS A 143 -32.27 0.06 -4.11
C LYS A 143 -31.63 0.55 -5.40
N ARG A 144 -30.87 1.65 -5.34
CA ARG A 144 -30.17 2.20 -6.50
C ARG A 144 -29.11 1.26 -7.04
N VAL A 145 -28.22 0.76 -6.18
CA VAL A 145 -27.09 -0.06 -6.63
C VAL A 145 -27.53 -1.43 -7.16
N THR A 146 -28.57 -2.02 -6.56
CA THR A 146 -29.17 -3.28 -7.05
C THR A 146 -29.92 -3.13 -8.38
N SER A 147 -30.24 -1.90 -8.80
CA SER A 147 -30.85 -1.64 -10.11
C SER A 147 -29.82 -1.47 -11.24
N LEU A 148 -28.53 -1.46 -10.92
CA LEU A 148 -27.45 -1.26 -11.89
C LEU A 148 -26.93 -2.61 -12.39
N PRO A 149 -26.48 -2.69 -13.66
CA PRO A 149 -25.89 -3.91 -14.20
C PRO A 149 -24.54 -4.22 -13.54
N LEU A 150 -24.11 -5.48 -13.63
CA LEU A 150 -22.72 -5.83 -13.33
C LEU A 150 -21.77 -5.12 -14.32
N LEU A 151 -20.63 -4.68 -13.82
CA LEU A 151 -19.58 -3.99 -14.58
C LEU A 151 -18.60 -4.94 -15.28
N SER A 152 -18.58 -6.22 -14.88
CA SER A 152 -17.82 -7.31 -15.51
C SER A 152 -18.35 -8.67 -15.07
N LYS A 153 -17.87 -9.75 -15.70
CA LYS A 153 -18.21 -11.10 -15.22
C LYS A 153 -17.52 -11.36 -13.88
N PRO A 154 -18.14 -12.13 -12.96
CA PRO A 154 -17.49 -12.51 -11.71
C PRO A 154 -16.19 -13.29 -11.96
N GLY A 155 -15.14 -12.95 -11.22
CA GLY A 155 -13.79 -13.51 -11.34
C GLY A 155 -12.96 -12.97 -12.51
N GLU A 156 -13.51 -12.12 -13.38
CA GLU A 156 -12.81 -11.66 -14.59
C GLU A 156 -11.69 -10.66 -14.30
N LYS A 157 -11.94 -9.71 -13.39
CA LYS A 157 -10.98 -8.67 -13.00
C LYS A 157 -11.15 -8.26 -11.55
N PHE A 158 -10.08 -7.74 -10.97
CA PHE A 158 -10.12 -6.99 -9.72
C PHE A 158 -10.73 -5.60 -9.98
N SER A 159 -11.74 -5.23 -9.20
CA SER A 159 -12.39 -3.92 -9.24
C SER A 159 -12.83 -3.54 -7.84
N TYR A 160 -12.03 -2.72 -7.16
CA TYR A 160 -12.28 -2.30 -5.78
C TYR A 160 -13.68 -1.68 -5.64
N ASN A 161 -14.49 -2.22 -4.72
CA ASN A 161 -15.92 -1.95 -4.69
C ASN A 161 -16.48 -1.97 -3.26
N GLN A 162 -17.34 -1.01 -2.92
CA GLN A 162 -17.89 -0.89 -1.57
C GLN A 162 -19.18 -1.67 -1.37
N THR A 163 -19.98 -1.86 -2.43
CA THR A 163 -21.22 -2.65 -2.41
C THR A 163 -21.02 -4.04 -1.84
N GLY A 164 -19.92 -4.71 -2.21
CA GLY A 164 -19.57 -6.01 -1.65
C GLY A 164 -19.41 -5.99 -0.13
N TYR A 165 -18.77 -4.98 0.43
CA TYR A 165 -18.56 -4.87 1.89
C TYR A 165 -19.84 -4.45 2.63
N VAL A 166 -20.72 -3.67 2.02
CA VAL A 166 -22.07 -3.41 2.56
C VAL A 166 -22.86 -4.72 2.62
N ALA A 167 -22.82 -5.54 1.57
CA ALA A 167 -23.46 -6.85 1.55
C ALA A 167 -22.89 -7.79 2.63
N LEU A 168 -21.57 -7.82 2.81
CA LEU A 168 -20.92 -8.59 3.89
C LEU A 168 -21.38 -8.13 5.28
N GLY A 169 -21.57 -6.83 5.51
CA GLY A 169 -22.13 -6.30 6.76
C GLY A 169 -23.54 -6.81 7.05
N LYS A 170 -24.40 -6.89 6.02
CA LYS A 170 -25.74 -7.49 6.13
C LYS A 170 -25.67 -8.98 6.47
N ILE A 171 -24.74 -9.72 5.86
CA ILE A 171 -24.54 -11.15 6.12
C ILE A 171 -24.03 -11.40 7.55
N ILE A 172 -23.03 -10.64 8.01
CA ILE A 172 -22.55 -10.69 9.40
C ILE A 172 -23.71 -10.43 10.35
N THR A 173 -24.53 -9.41 10.07
CA THR A 173 -25.66 -9.06 10.92
C THR A 173 -26.69 -10.18 11.00
N LYS A 174 -27.07 -10.77 9.86
CA LYS A 174 -28.04 -11.88 9.80
C LYS A 174 -27.53 -13.14 10.52
N LEU A 175 -26.28 -13.54 10.28
CA LEU A 175 -25.74 -14.80 10.80
C LEU A 175 -25.29 -14.73 12.26
N SER A 176 -24.94 -13.54 12.75
CA SER A 176 -24.58 -13.36 14.16
C SER A 176 -25.75 -13.01 15.06
N GLY A 177 -26.86 -12.50 14.50
CA GLY A 177 -27.96 -11.91 15.27
C GLY A 177 -27.60 -10.59 15.96
N MET A 178 -26.44 -9.99 15.63
CA MET A 178 -25.97 -8.71 16.15
C MET A 178 -25.65 -7.78 14.99
N HIS A 179 -25.93 -6.48 15.11
CA HIS A 179 -25.44 -5.53 14.12
C HIS A 179 -23.92 -5.67 13.96
N PHE A 180 -23.40 -5.62 12.73
CA PHE A 180 -22.00 -5.94 12.45
C PHE A 180 -21.01 -5.10 13.28
N THR A 181 -21.34 -3.84 13.58
CA THR A 181 -20.50 -2.97 14.42
C THR A 181 -20.35 -3.54 15.83
N LYS A 182 -21.44 -4.06 16.40
CA LYS A 182 -21.45 -4.76 17.69
C LYS A 182 -20.71 -6.09 17.59
N PHE A 183 -20.94 -6.88 16.54
CA PHE A 183 -20.25 -8.16 16.36
C PHE A 183 -18.72 -7.97 16.35
N ILE A 184 -18.20 -7.06 15.53
CA ILE A 184 -16.75 -6.78 15.45
C ILE A 184 -16.22 -6.22 16.78
N THR A 185 -16.99 -5.34 17.45
CA THR A 185 -16.60 -4.82 18.77
C THR A 185 -16.46 -5.93 19.81
N GLU A 186 -17.45 -6.82 19.93
CA GLU A 186 -17.45 -7.89 20.92
C GLU A 186 -16.48 -9.02 20.59
N LYS A 187 -16.38 -9.40 19.31
CA LYS A 187 -15.61 -10.57 18.85
C LYS A 187 -14.19 -10.25 18.44
N GLN A 188 -13.82 -8.98 18.31
CA GLN A 188 -12.47 -8.57 17.94
C GLN A 188 -11.92 -7.51 18.88
N PHE A 189 -12.53 -6.31 18.97
CA PHE A 189 -11.92 -5.21 19.74
C PHE A 189 -11.72 -5.57 21.21
N LYS A 190 -12.76 -6.10 21.87
CA LYS A 190 -12.67 -6.51 23.28
C LYS A 190 -11.71 -7.68 23.50
N ILE A 191 -11.75 -8.69 22.63
CA ILE A 191 -10.89 -9.87 22.73
C ILE A 191 -9.42 -9.51 22.50
N ALA A 192 -9.15 -8.59 21.58
CA ALA A 192 -7.80 -8.12 21.29
C ALA A 192 -7.26 -7.16 22.35
N GLY A 193 -8.13 -6.51 23.13
CA GLY A 193 -7.73 -5.46 24.07
C GLY A 193 -7.48 -4.13 23.36
N MET A 194 -8.49 -3.66 22.61
CA MET A 194 -8.47 -2.42 21.84
C MET A 194 -9.44 -1.38 22.42
N PRO A 195 -9.12 -0.77 23.58
CA PRO A 195 -10.06 0.09 24.31
C PRO A 195 -10.34 1.44 23.63
N LEU A 196 -9.48 1.89 22.72
CA LEU A 196 -9.63 3.18 22.03
C LEU A 196 -10.28 3.02 20.66
N THR A 197 -10.20 1.83 20.07
CA THR A 197 -10.81 1.49 18.79
C THR A 197 -12.34 1.51 18.83
N ARG A 198 -12.93 2.14 17.81
CA ARG A 198 -14.39 2.23 17.65
C ARG A 198 -14.77 2.42 16.19
N PHE A 199 -16.05 2.24 15.90
CA PHE A 199 -16.64 2.74 14.66
C PHE A 199 -16.92 4.25 14.79
N GLY A 200 -16.61 5.03 13.75
CA GLY A 200 -16.91 6.46 13.73
C GLY A 200 -16.48 7.17 12.45
N ASP A 201 -16.90 8.42 12.33
CA ASP A 201 -16.49 9.36 11.27
C ASP A 201 -16.40 10.81 11.80
N SER A 202 -16.37 11.81 10.90
CA SER A 202 -16.26 13.22 11.28
C SER A 202 -17.54 13.83 11.88
N TYR A 203 -18.69 13.12 11.86
CA TYR A 203 -19.94 13.56 12.50
C TYR A 203 -20.08 13.02 13.93
N ASP A 204 -19.22 12.08 14.34
CA ASP A 204 -19.21 11.53 15.69
C ASP A 204 -18.30 12.33 16.64
N VAL A 205 -18.70 12.45 17.91
CA VAL A 205 -17.84 13.01 18.96
C VAL A 205 -16.88 11.92 19.46
N VAL A 206 -15.65 11.96 18.94
CA VAL A 206 -14.60 10.99 19.27
C VAL A 206 -13.50 11.65 20.10
N PRO A 207 -13.33 11.25 21.38
CA PRO A 207 -12.23 11.73 22.20
C PRO A 207 -10.87 11.46 21.55
N ASN A 208 -9.97 12.44 21.63
CA ASN A 208 -8.61 12.37 21.09
C ASN A 208 -8.53 12.09 19.57
N SER A 209 -9.60 12.38 18.81
CA SER A 209 -9.59 12.24 17.35
C SER A 209 -8.55 13.16 16.72
N ALA A 210 -7.70 12.61 15.83
CA ALA A 210 -6.82 13.41 14.99
C ALA A 210 -7.63 14.17 13.94
N GLY A 211 -7.30 15.45 13.73
CA GLY A 211 -7.83 16.22 12.61
C GLY A 211 -7.40 15.61 11.29
N ALA A 212 -8.29 15.53 10.30
CA ALA A 212 -7.97 14.98 8.99
C ALA A 212 -7.54 16.08 8.02
N TYR A 213 -6.37 15.93 7.40
CA TYR A 213 -5.77 16.92 6.52
C TYR A 213 -5.52 16.39 5.11
N THR A 214 -5.40 17.29 4.15
CA THR A 214 -5.01 17.01 2.75
C THR A 214 -4.12 18.13 2.21
N MET A 215 -3.14 17.79 1.37
CA MET A 215 -2.38 18.79 0.61
C MET A 215 -3.06 19.16 -0.72
N TYR A 216 -4.24 18.64 -1.02
CA TYR A 216 -4.92 18.88 -2.30
C TYR A 216 -6.22 19.65 -2.09
N LYS A 217 -6.51 20.57 -3.00
CA LYS A 217 -7.80 21.27 -3.09
C LYS A 217 -8.39 21.13 -4.47
N MET A 218 -9.71 21.07 -4.55
CA MET A 218 -10.43 21.14 -5.82
C MET A 218 -10.50 22.59 -6.29
N VAL A 219 -9.98 22.84 -7.50
CA VAL A 219 -10.04 24.14 -8.18
C VAL A 219 -10.44 23.89 -9.62
N ASN A 220 -11.58 24.43 -10.05
CA ASN A 220 -12.11 24.26 -11.40
C ASN A 220 -12.14 22.80 -11.87
N GLY A 221 -12.63 21.88 -11.01
CA GLY A 221 -12.71 20.45 -11.31
C GLY A 221 -11.40 19.68 -11.28
N ASN A 222 -10.28 20.32 -10.91
CA ASN A 222 -8.97 19.68 -10.84
C ASN A 222 -8.43 19.67 -9.41
N PHE A 223 -7.83 18.54 -9.00
CA PHE A 223 -7.08 18.45 -7.75
C PHE A 223 -5.73 19.15 -7.92
N ILE A 224 -5.55 20.28 -7.23
CA ILE A 224 -4.30 21.03 -7.23
C ILE A 224 -3.61 20.85 -5.87
N ARG A 225 -2.33 20.49 -5.90
CA ARG A 225 -1.50 20.45 -4.68
C ARG A 225 -1.30 21.87 -4.15
N ASN A 226 -1.62 22.06 -2.88
CA ASN A 226 -1.46 23.28 -2.14
C ASN A 226 -0.11 23.32 -1.39
N ASN A 227 0.30 24.51 -0.97
CA ASN A 227 1.50 24.70 -0.15
C ASN A 227 1.23 24.53 1.35
N THR A 228 -0.03 24.66 1.76
CA THR A 228 -0.49 24.49 3.15
C THR A 228 -1.54 23.38 3.24
N PRO A 229 -1.60 22.64 4.35
CA PRO A 229 -2.63 21.62 4.54
C PRO A 229 -4.02 22.27 4.63
N GLY A 230 -5.00 21.65 3.97
CA GLY A 230 -6.43 21.91 4.15
C GLY A 230 -7.09 20.82 4.98
N ILE A 231 -8.32 21.08 5.43
CA ILE A 231 -9.14 20.10 6.16
C ILE A 231 -9.75 19.10 5.18
N SER A 232 -9.73 17.84 5.56
CA SER A 232 -10.50 16.77 4.91
C SER A 232 -11.61 16.33 5.85
N TYR A 233 -12.78 16.08 5.28
CA TYR A 233 -13.94 15.58 6.02
C TYR A 233 -14.25 14.15 5.58
N ILE A 234 -14.53 13.26 6.52
CA ILE A 234 -14.87 11.86 6.24
C ILE A 234 -16.27 11.55 6.76
N GLN A 235 -17.13 11.01 5.89
CA GLN A 235 -18.48 10.60 6.24
C GLN A 235 -18.66 9.13 5.90
N PHE A 236 -19.00 8.33 6.90
CA PHE A 236 -19.27 6.90 6.77
C PHE A 236 -20.61 6.60 7.44
N PRO A 237 -21.73 6.68 6.68
CA PRO A 237 -23.04 6.27 7.17
C PRO A 237 -22.96 4.86 7.76
N GLU A 238 -23.73 4.58 8.82
CA GLU A 238 -23.52 3.37 9.64
C GLU A 238 -23.46 2.08 8.81
N PHE A 239 -24.38 1.87 7.86
CA PHE A 239 -24.39 0.69 6.98
C PHE A 239 -23.18 0.55 6.05
N TYR A 240 -22.49 1.66 5.76
CA TYR A 240 -21.28 1.70 4.94
C TYR A 240 -20.01 1.44 5.76
N ARG A 241 -20.07 1.48 7.10
CA ARG A 241 -18.88 1.42 7.96
C ARG A 241 -18.07 0.12 7.84
N THR A 242 -18.61 -0.96 7.25
CA THR A 242 -17.81 -2.13 6.85
C THR A 242 -16.73 -1.83 5.82
N ALA A 243 -16.89 -0.76 5.03
CA ALA A 243 -15.93 -0.36 4.02
C ALA A 243 -14.77 0.49 4.60
N ALA A 244 -15.03 1.37 5.58
CA ALA A 244 -14.04 2.36 6.01
C ALA A 244 -14.20 2.94 7.44
N GLY A 245 -15.13 2.43 8.25
CA GLY A 245 -15.65 3.15 9.41
C GLY A 245 -14.92 2.94 10.75
N ILE A 246 -13.77 2.26 10.81
CA ILE A 246 -13.03 2.09 12.06
C ILE A 246 -12.06 3.27 12.29
N MET A 247 -11.94 3.68 13.54
CA MET A 247 -10.91 4.57 14.05
C MET A 247 -10.12 3.87 15.16
N SER A 248 -8.80 4.05 15.22
CA SER A 248 -7.92 3.28 16.11
C SER A 248 -6.62 4.03 16.46
N THR A 249 -5.81 3.43 17.33
CA THR A 249 -4.42 3.83 17.61
C THR A 249 -3.45 2.77 17.09
N ALA A 250 -2.17 3.11 16.93
CA ALA A 250 -1.17 2.13 16.52
C ALA A 250 -1.00 1.00 17.55
N GLN A 251 -1.17 1.29 18.85
CA GLN A 251 -1.13 0.28 19.91
C GLN A 251 -2.31 -0.70 19.81
N ASP A 252 -3.53 -0.20 19.61
CA ASP A 252 -4.71 -1.06 19.50
C ASP A 252 -4.61 -1.94 18.23
N MET A 253 -4.16 -1.36 17.11
CA MET A 253 -3.87 -2.13 15.89
C MET A 253 -2.81 -3.21 16.13
N ALA A 254 -1.74 -2.92 16.87
CA ALA A 254 -0.73 -3.90 17.24
C ALA A 254 -1.33 -5.05 18.09
N ASN A 255 -2.15 -4.71 19.08
CA ASN A 255 -2.86 -5.68 19.92
C ASN A 255 -3.77 -6.60 19.08
N TRP A 256 -4.46 -6.05 18.08
CA TRP A 256 -5.30 -6.80 17.16
C TRP A 256 -4.52 -7.81 16.32
N ILE A 257 -3.39 -7.40 15.75
CA ILE A 257 -2.54 -8.28 14.94
C ILE A 257 -1.96 -9.41 15.80
N ILE A 258 -1.51 -9.09 17.02
CA ILE A 258 -1.05 -10.11 17.99
C ILE A 258 -2.18 -11.09 18.32
N ALA A 259 -3.40 -10.58 18.60
CA ALA A 259 -4.55 -11.43 18.88
C ALA A 259 -4.94 -12.33 17.70
N LEU A 260 -4.81 -11.82 16.46
CA LEU A 260 -5.05 -12.60 15.26
C LEU A 260 -4.00 -13.71 15.09
N LYS A 261 -2.71 -13.37 15.18
CA LYS A 261 -1.61 -14.32 14.97
C LYS A 261 -1.50 -15.38 16.07
N ASP A 262 -1.86 -15.05 17.31
CA ASP A 262 -1.78 -15.97 18.45
C ASP A 262 -3.06 -16.80 18.66
N GLY A 263 -3.97 -16.81 17.67
CA GLY A 263 -5.14 -17.69 17.67
C GLY A 263 -6.33 -17.22 18.53
N ARG A 264 -6.31 -16.00 19.06
CA ARG A 264 -7.40 -15.46 19.89
C ARG A 264 -8.61 -15.02 19.06
N LEU A 265 -8.39 -14.60 17.82
CA LEU A 265 -9.47 -14.13 16.93
C LEU A 265 -9.95 -15.19 15.93
N LEU A 266 -9.03 -16.02 15.42
CA LEU A 266 -9.29 -17.19 14.57
C LEU A 266 -8.47 -18.34 15.14
N LYS A 267 -9.10 -19.47 15.44
CA LYS A 267 -8.45 -20.57 16.16
C LYS A 267 -7.69 -21.49 15.21
N GLU A 268 -8.15 -21.61 13.98
CA GLU A 268 -7.61 -22.57 13.02
C GLU A 268 -6.55 -21.87 12.15
N GLN A 269 -5.31 -22.36 12.22
CA GLN A 269 -4.24 -21.86 11.36
C GLN A 269 -4.59 -21.90 9.86
N PRO A 270 -5.26 -22.95 9.33
CA PRO A 270 -5.75 -22.95 7.95
C PRO A 270 -6.71 -21.80 7.61
N SER A 271 -7.50 -21.30 8.57
CA SER A 271 -8.36 -20.13 8.35
C SER A 271 -7.53 -18.87 8.09
N ILE A 272 -6.46 -18.66 8.87
CA ILE A 272 -5.55 -17.52 8.70
C ILE A 272 -4.83 -17.61 7.35
N GLU A 273 -4.32 -18.79 6.98
CA GLU A 273 -3.66 -19.03 5.70
C GLU A 273 -4.60 -18.76 4.53
N THR A 274 -5.83 -19.28 4.59
CA THR A 274 -6.88 -19.02 3.59
C THR A 274 -7.19 -17.53 3.49
N MET A 275 -7.31 -16.84 4.62
CA MET A 275 -7.63 -15.42 4.67
C MET A 275 -6.55 -14.53 4.04
N PHE A 276 -5.28 -14.91 4.19
CA PHE A 276 -4.13 -14.18 3.66
C PHE A 276 -3.71 -14.58 2.24
N THR A 277 -4.31 -15.63 1.68
CA THR A 277 -4.01 -16.09 0.32
C THR A 277 -4.68 -15.19 -0.72
N ALA A 278 -3.88 -14.60 -1.62
CA ALA A 278 -4.39 -13.77 -2.72
C ALA A 278 -5.29 -14.58 -3.65
N ALA A 279 -6.43 -14.01 -4.03
CA ALA A 279 -7.35 -14.66 -4.94
C ALA A 279 -6.84 -14.65 -6.39
N LEU A 280 -7.09 -15.76 -7.08
CA LEU A 280 -6.84 -15.86 -8.52
C LEU A 280 -8.09 -15.42 -9.29
N LEU A 281 -7.87 -14.66 -10.35
CA LEU A 281 -8.86 -14.36 -11.38
C LEU A 281 -9.07 -15.61 -12.25
N ASN A 282 -10.12 -15.59 -13.08
CA ASN A 282 -10.48 -16.69 -13.98
C ASN A 282 -9.35 -17.07 -14.97
N ASN A 283 -8.40 -16.16 -15.21
CA ASN A 283 -7.23 -16.39 -16.06
C ASN A 283 -5.99 -16.90 -15.29
N GLY A 284 -6.12 -17.22 -14.00
CA GLY A 284 -5.04 -17.68 -13.13
C GLY A 284 -4.08 -16.59 -12.64
N LYS A 285 -4.32 -15.31 -12.94
CA LYS A 285 -3.51 -14.17 -12.46
C LYS A 285 -4.11 -13.57 -11.18
N ILE A 286 -3.29 -12.85 -10.42
CA ILE A 286 -3.77 -11.99 -9.32
C ILE A 286 -4.16 -10.60 -9.84
N GLY A 287 -4.98 -9.89 -9.07
CA GLY A 287 -5.30 -8.47 -9.28
C GLY A 287 -5.23 -7.68 -7.98
N GLY A 288 -4.76 -6.43 -8.07
CA GLY A 288 -4.58 -5.52 -6.94
C GLY A 288 -4.51 -4.07 -7.41
N PHE A 289 -4.10 -3.16 -6.53
CA PHE A 289 -4.12 -1.72 -6.80
C PHE A 289 -2.96 -1.25 -7.67
N ASN A 290 -1.77 -1.81 -7.50
CA ASN A 290 -0.54 -1.36 -8.15
C ASN A 290 0.56 -2.43 -8.01
N ALA A 291 1.78 -2.11 -8.44
CA ALA A 291 2.92 -3.02 -8.40
C ALA A 291 3.31 -3.48 -6.98
N LEU A 292 3.12 -2.65 -5.95
CA LEU A 292 3.41 -3.01 -4.56
C LEU A 292 2.29 -3.88 -3.98
N THR A 293 1.07 -3.33 -3.91
CA THR A 293 -0.13 -4.06 -3.45
C THR A 293 -0.82 -4.72 -4.63
N ASN A 294 -0.20 -5.77 -5.15
CA ASN A 294 -0.48 -6.40 -6.45
C ASN A 294 -1.51 -7.53 -6.41
N GLY A 295 -1.94 -7.96 -5.22
CA GLY A 295 -3.00 -8.94 -5.03
C GLY A 295 -4.03 -8.48 -4.00
N TYR A 296 -5.09 -9.28 -3.84
CA TYR A 296 -6.11 -9.08 -2.82
C TYR A 296 -6.65 -10.43 -2.33
N ALA A 297 -6.63 -10.63 -1.02
CA ALA A 297 -7.09 -11.80 -0.28
C ALA A 297 -8.41 -11.49 0.45
N LEU A 298 -8.81 -12.29 1.45
CA LEU A 298 -10.15 -12.17 2.07
C LEU A 298 -10.26 -10.96 3.03
N GLY A 299 -10.34 -9.74 2.50
CA GLY A 299 -10.29 -8.52 3.31
C GLY A 299 -8.97 -7.73 3.21
N TRP A 300 -7.97 -8.30 2.54
CA TRP A 300 -6.57 -7.87 2.68
C TRP A 300 -5.92 -7.64 1.32
N PRO A 301 -5.47 -6.41 0.98
CA PRO A 301 -4.51 -6.23 -0.09
C PRO A 301 -3.25 -7.06 0.21
N THR A 302 -2.55 -7.54 -0.82
CA THR A 302 -1.34 -8.35 -0.65
C THR A 302 -0.16 -7.79 -1.41
N VAL A 303 1.04 -7.99 -0.87
CA VAL A 303 2.33 -7.82 -1.54
C VAL A 303 2.82 -9.21 -1.90
N THR A 304 2.47 -9.66 -3.11
CA THR A 304 2.84 -10.98 -3.60
C THR A 304 4.21 -10.91 -4.27
N ARG A 305 5.22 -11.44 -3.58
CA ARG A 305 6.62 -11.55 -4.03
C ARG A 305 7.32 -12.71 -3.34
N SER A 306 8.47 -13.14 -3.84
CA SER A 306 9.25 -14.23 -3.23
C SER A 306 9.81 -13.84 -1.87
N ASP A 307 10.39 -12.63 -1.82
CA ASP A 307 11.17 -12.09 -0.70
C ASP A 307 10.22 -11.32 0.23
N HIS A 308 10.06 -11.80 1.47
CA HIS A 308 9.21 -11.14 2.48
C HIS A 308 7.82 -10.76 1.95
N PRO A 309 7.00 -11.73 1.49
CA PRO A 309 5.62 -11.47 1.10
C PRO A 309 4.83 -10.96 2.31
N ALA A 310 3.83 -10.13 2.06
CA ALA A 310 3.01 -9.55 3.13
C ALA A 310 1.54 -9.50 2.73
N VAL A 311 0.65 -9.51 3.73
CA VAL A 311 -0.63 -8.81 3.59
C VAL A 311 -0.46 -7.36 4.01
N ALA A 312 -1.06 -6.46 3.26
CA ALA A 312 -0.77 -5.03 3.29
C ALA A 312 -2.04 -4.15 3.25
N PRO A 313 -2.94 -4.23 4.25
CA PRO A 313 -4.02 -3.27 4.38
C PRO A 313 -3.55 -1.81 4.32
N VAL A 314 -4.17 -1.03 3.45
CA VAL A 314 -3.96 0.41 3.31
C VAL A 314 -5.30 1.14 3.41
N GLY A 315 -5.28 2.39 3.87
CA GLY A 315 -6.51 3.16 4.07
C GLY A 315 -6.31 4.66 3.85
N GLY A 316 -7.20 5.26 3.05
CA GLY A 316 -7.31 6.72 2.85
C GLY A 316 -6.06 7.39 2.29
N GLY A 317 -5.15 6.61 1.67
CA GLY A 317 -3.83 7.08 1.26
C GLY A 317 -2.99 7.62 2.43
N ARG A 318 -3.29 7.23 3.67
CA ARG A 318 -2.68 7.81 4.88
C ARG A 318 -2.35 6.82 5.99
N ASN A 319 -2.82 5.59 5.88
CA ASN A 319 -2.56 4.54 6.86
C ASN A 319 -2.14 3.25 6.15
N ALA A 320 -1.24 2.51 6.79
CA ALA A 320 -0.80 1.20 6.32
C ALA A 320 -0.58 0.25 7.50
N LEU A 321 -0.93 -1.01 7.29
CA LEU A 321 -0.58 -2.16 8.12
C LEU A 321 0.06 -3.20 7.20
N PHE A 322 1.30 -3.59 7.47
CA PHE A 322 1.91 -4.74 6.79
C PHE A 322 2.13 -5.86 7.80
N VAL A 323 1.70 -7.07 7.45
CA VAL A 323 2.01 -8.33 8.16
C VAL A 323 2.84 -9.17 7.21
N TYR A 324 4.13 -9.28 7.49
CA TYR A 324 5.04 -10.09 6.69
C TYR A 324 4.79 -11.57 7.01
N LEU A 325 4.52 -12.37 5.97
CA LEU A 325 3.99 -13.72 6.12
C LEU A 325 5.10 -14.76 6.37
N LYS A 326 6.34 -14.45 5.96
CA LYS A 326 7.52 -15.29 6.20
C LYS A 326 8.38 -14.78 7.35
N ASP A 327 7.97 -13.66 7.95
CA ASP A 327 8.76 -12.96 8.94
C ASP A 327 7.91 -12.74 10.18
N ASP A 328 8.50 -12.86 11.36
CA ASP A 328 7.81 -12.52 12.61
C ASP A 328 7.74 -11.00 12.79
N LEU A 329 7.24 -10.28 11.78
CA LEU A 329 7.21 -8.83 11.73
C LEU A 329 5.85 -8.32 11.26
N SER A 330 5.32 -7.32 11.97
CA SER A 330 4.19 -6.53 11.50
C SER A 330 4.41 -5.07 11.86
N ILE A 331 4.03 -4.17 10.96
CA ILE A 331 4.24 -2.73 11.13
C ILE A 331 2.91 -2.02 10.87
N VAL A 332 2.54 -1.14 11.78
CA VAL A 332 1.39 -0.24 11.66
C VAL A 332 1.91 1.18 11.57
N ILE A 333 1.44 1.94 10.59
CA ILE A 333 1.68 3.38 10.48
C ILE A 333 0.35 4.08 10.25
N LEU A 334 -0.03 4.96 11.17
CA LEU A 334 -1.23 5.78 11.08
C LEU A 334 -0.83 7.24 10.94
N THR A 335 -1.42 7.97 10.00
CA THR A 335 -1.16 9.39 9.81
C THR A 335 -2.44 10.17 9.60
N ASN A 336 -2.40 11.47 9.87
CA ASN A 336 -3.56 12.34 9.71
C ASN A 336 -3.57 13.13 8.38
N LEU A 337 -2.71 12.76 7.42
CA LEU A 337 -2.61 13.44 6.11
C LEU A 337 -2.96 12.48 4.96
N MET A 338 -4.07 12.75 4.27
CA MET A 338 -4.43 12.05 3.02
C MET A 338 -3.37 12.27 1.94
N GLY A 339 -2.99 11.18 1.29
CA GLY A 339 -1.93 11.16 0.27
C GLY A 339 -0.51 11.06 0.85
N SER A 340 -0.34 10.88 2.16
CA SER A 340 0.97 10.66 2.76
C SER A 340 1.59 9.31 2.38
N SER A 341 0.76 8.34 1.96
CA SER A 341 1.15 7.02 1.42
C SER A 341 2.22 6.31 2.27
N PRO A 342 1.96 6.02 3.55
CA PRO A 342 2.94 5.38 4.44
C PRO A 342 3.34 3.97 3.99
N GLU A 343 2.52 3.29 3.18
CA GLU A 343 2.87 2.02 2.54
C GLU A 343 4.16 2.10 1.72
N ARG A 344 4.51 3.29 1.19
CA ARG A 344 5.75 3.49 0.41
C ARG A 344 7.02 3.61 1.26
N MET A 345 6.92 3.61 2.58
CA MET A 345 8.09 3.67 3.47
C MET A 345 8.15 2.50 4.46
N ILE A 346 7.16 1.61 4.46
CA ILE A 346 7.05 0.56 5.46
C ILE A 346 8.12 -0.53 5.29
N ASP A 347 8.48 -0.87 4.05
CA ASP A 347 9.55 -1.82 3.74
C ASP A 347 10.93 -1.30 4.22
N GLU A 348 11.19 0.00 4.12
CA GLU A 348 12.41 0.60 4.68
C GLU A 348 12.45 0.52 6.21
N ILE A 349 11.29 0.66 6.88
CA ILE A 349 11.21 0.46 8.32
C ILE A 349 11.45 -1.01 8.66
N ALA A 350 10.93 -1.95 7.86
CA ALA A 350 11.18 -3.37 8.02
C ALA A 350 12.68 -3.72 7.88
N GLY A 351 13.42 -3.01 7.01
CA GLY A 351 14.87 -3.12 6.88
C GLY A 351 15.64 -3.02 8.20
N TYR A 352 15.21 -2.16 9.13
CA TYR A 352 15.84 -2.03 10.46
C TYR A 352 15.71 -3.29 11.34
N TYR A 353 14.81 -4.21 11.00
CA TYR A 353 14.58 -5.46 11.71
C TYR A 353 15.00 -6.69 10.91
N ILE A 354 15.02 -6.57 9.58
CA ILE A 354 15.30 -7.62 8.61
C ILE A 354 16.33 -7.07 7.63
N ASN A 355 17.61 -7.40 7.86
CA ASN A 355 18.74 -6.73 7.21
C ASN A 355 18.67 -6.74 5.67
N ASP A 356 18.19 -7.81 5.04
CA ASP A 356 18.11 -7.92 3.58
C ASP A 356 16.95 -7.13 2.95
N MET A 357 16.05 -6.55 3.76
CA MET A 357 14.96 -5.68 3.33
C MET A 357 15.34 -4.21 3.10
N HIS A 358 16.63 -3.87 3.13
CA HIS A 358 17.08 -2.53 2.76
C HIS A 358 17.22 -2.36 1.25
N GLU A 359 16.84 -1.19 0.73
CA GLU A 359 17.07 -0.80 -0.67
C GLU A 359 18.55 -0.88 -1.05
N ALA A 360 19.45 -0.55 -0.11
CA ALA A 360 20.90 -0.72 -0.26
C ALA A 360 21.33 -2.17 -0.55
N ASN A 361 20.51 -3.16 -0.18
CA ASN A 361 20.72 -4.57 -0.46
C ASN A 361 20.01 -5.04 -1.75
N GLY A 362 19.41 -4.11 -2.49
CA GLY A 362 18.64 -4.40 -3.71
C GLY A 362 17.26 -4.97 -3.39
N PHE A 363 16.74 -4.73 -2.19
CA PHE A 363 15.38 -5.09 -1.85
C PHE A 363 14.37 -4.37 -2.74
N GLY A 364 13.29 -5.07 -3.12
CA GLY A 364 12.29 -4.57 -4.06
C GLY A 364 12.68 -4.68 -5.54
N LEU A 365 13.93 -5.02 -5.86
CA LEU A 365 14.34 -5.28 -7.24
C LEU A 365 13.86 -6.65 -7.72
N PRO A 366 13.45 -6.78 -9.00
CA PRO A 366 13.18 -8.07 -9.62
C PRO A 366 14.39 -9.00 -9.48
N VAL A 367 14.16 -10.32 -9.40
CA VAL A 367 15.22 -11.31 -9.11
C VAL A 367 16.40 -11.19 -10.06
N GLY A 368 16.13 -11.03 -11.36
CA GLY A 368 17.19 -10.87 -12.36
C GLY A 368 18.02 -9.60 -12.15
N ILE A 369 17.34 -8.48 -11.87
CA ILE A 369 17.99 -7.20 -11.57
C ILE A 369 18.81 -7.27 -10.27
N LYS A 370 18.28 -7.90 -9.22
CA LYS A 370 18.99 -8.10 -7.94
C LYS A 370 20.29 -8.90 -8.15
N LYS A 371 20.26 -9.94 -8.98
CA LYS A 371 21.45 -10.72 -9.36
C LYS A 371 22.45 -9.92 -10.19
N LEU A 372 21.97 -9.20 -11.21
CA LEU A 372 22.82 -8.32 -12.02
C LEU A 372 23.51 -7.26 -11.16
N ARG A 373 22.75 -6.58 -10.30
CA ARG A 373 23.26 -5.62 -9.32
C ARG A 373 24.33 -6.23 -8.44
N ALA A 374 24.11 -7.41 -7.89
CA ALA A 374 25.07 -8.09 -7.03
C ALA A 374 26.40 -8.38 -7.74
N GLU A 375 26.37 -8.74 -9.02
CA GLU A 375 27.59 -8.96 -9.81
C GLU A 375 28.27 -7.65 -10.20
N LEU A 376 27.52 -6.60 -10.55
CA LEU A 376 28.06 -5.28 -10.86
C LEU A 376 28.68 -4.60 -9.65
N LEU A 377 28.14 -4.79 -8.45
CA LEU A 377 28.79 -4.30 -7.22
C LEU A 377 30.16 -4.96 -6.95
N LYS A 378 30.39 -6.17 -7.47
CA LYS A 378 31.69 -6.86 -7.35
C LYS A 378 32.66 -6.47 -8.48
N LYS A 379 32.14 -6.35 -9.70
CA LYS A 379 32.93 -6.20 -10.93
C LYS A 379 33.11 -4.76 -11.40
N GLY A 380 32.31 -3.84 -10.88
CA GLY A 380 32.22 -2.47 -11.35
C GLY A 380 31.09 -2.25 -12.36
N PHE A 381 30.80 -0.98 -12.62
CA PHE A 381 29.73 -0.52 -13.53
C PHE A 381 30.28 -0.03 -14.88
N GLU A 382 31.59 -0.12 -15.12
CA GLU A 382 32.28 0.37 -16.32
C GLU A 382 31.97 -0.48 -17.56
N HIS A 383 31.75 -1.78 -17.36
CA HIS A 383 31.50 -2.74 -18.44
C HIS A 383 30.29 -3.64 -18.12
N PRO A 384 29.07 -3.08 -18.01
CA PRO A 384 27.93 -3.83 -17.51
C PRO A 384 27.48 -4.95 -18.45
N LEU A 385 27.73 -4.82 -19.76
CA LEU A 385 27.41 -5.82 -20.77
C LEU A 385 28.15 -7.15 -20.52
N THR A 386 29.45 -7.11 -20.20
CA THR A 386 30.23 -8.33 -19.94
C THR A 386 29.72 -9.07 -18.70
N THR A 387 29.19 -8.31 -17.72
CA THR A 387 28.53 -8.88 -16.55
C THR A 387 27.22 -9.56 -16.92
N VAL A 388 26.39 -8.93 -17.77
CA VAL A 388 25.16 -9.55 -18.29
C VAL A 388 25.46 -10.82 -19.08
N GLU A 389 26.45 -10.81 -19.98
CA GLU A 389 26.85 -11.98 -20.75
C GLU A 389 27.32 -13.13 -19.84
N SER A 390 28.15 -12.83 -18.84
CA SER A 390 28.60 -13.79 -17.85
C SER A 390 27.43 -14.37 -17.05
N LEU A 391 26.45 -13.54 -16.70
CA LEU A 391 25.29 -13.94 -15.92
C LEU A 391 24.33 -14.81 -16.75
N LYS A 392 24.03 -14.44 -17.99
CA LYS A 392 23.24 -15.26 -18.92
C LYS A 392 23.90 -16.59 -19.26
N LYS A 393 25.24 -16.65 -19.30
CA LYS A 393 25.95 -17.93 -19.47
C LYS A 393 25.77 -18.87 -18.28
N LYS A 394 25.72 -18.33 -17.05
CA LYS A 394 25.51 -19.10 -15.82
C LYS A 394 24.04 -19.47 -15.62
N GLU A 395 23.14 -18.55 -15.96
CA GLU A 395 21.69 -18.69 -15.80
C GLU A 395 20.98 -18.25 -17.10
N PRO A 396 20.85 -19.14 -18.10
CA PRO A 396 20.25 -18.79 -19.38
C PRO A 396 18.80 -18.28 -19.30
N ALA A 397 18.08 -18.65 -18.25
CA ALA A 397 16.69 -18.27 -18.02
C ALA A 397 16.54 -16.95 -17.22
N ILE A 398 17.64 -16.25 -16.90
CA ILE A 398 17.54 -15.00 -16.15
C ILE A 398 16.81 -13.93 -16.96
N ASP A 399 15.72 -13.40 -16.40
CA ASP A 399 14.99 -12.30 -17.00
C ASP A 399 15.62 -10.95 -16.63
N LEU A 400 15.98 -10.18 -17.66
CA LEU A 400 16.53 -8.83 -17.55
C LEU A 400 15.79 -7.95 -18.55
N ASN A 401 14.47 -7.83 -18.37
CA ASN A 401 13.62 -7.11 -19.29
C ASN A 401 13.90 -5.59 -19.27
N GLU A 402 13.49 -4.93 -20.36
CA GLU A 402 13.71 -3.50 -20.60
C GLU A 402 13.16 -2.63 -19.47
N GLN A 403 11.94 -2.92 -19.02
CA GLN A 403 11.22 -2.09 -18.06
C GLN A 403 11.88 -2.15 -16.67
N ASP A 404 12.28 -3.34 -16.25
CA ASP A 404 12.92 -3.57 -14.95
C ASP A 404 14.32 -2.93 -14.88
N LEU A 405 15.09 -3.01 -15.97
CA LEU A 405 16.37 -2.30 -16.09
C LEU A 405 16.16 -0.78 -16.04
N ASN A 406 15.15 -0.28 -16.75
CA ASN A 406 14.85 1.14 -16.78
C ASN A 406 14.43 1.66 -15.40
N ALA A 407 13.51 0.94 -14.74
CA ALA A 407 13.05 1.27 -13.40
C ALA A 407 14.20 1.32 -12.39
N TRP A 408 15.11 0.34 -12.45
CA TRP A 408 16.29 0.33 -11.60
C TRP A 408 17.25 1.48 -11.89
N ALA A 409 17.45 1.86 -13.15
CA ALA A 409 18.26 3.01 -13.52
C ALA A 409 17.69 4.33 -12.97
N TYR A 410 16.36 4.53 -13.05
CA TYR A 410 15.70 5.69 -12.43
C TYR A 410 15.79 5.67 -10.90
N GLN A 411 15.77 4.50 -10.27
CA GLN A 411 16.00 4.38 -8.84
C GLN A 411 17.41 4.85 -8.45
N LEU A 412 18.45 4.45 -9.20
CA LEU A 412 19.82 4.93 -9.01
C LEU A 412 19.93 6.44 -9.24
N LEU A 413 19.22 6.98 -10.23
CA LEU A 413 19.15 8.41 -10.50
C LEU A 413 18.51 9.18 -9.33
N ALA A 414 17.40 8.68 -8.77
CA ALA A 414 16.76 9.27 -7.61
C ALA A 414 17.66 9.25 -6.36
N GLN A 415 18.55 8.26 -6.25
CA GLN A 415 19.61 8.18 -5.22
C GLN A 415 20.79 9.13 -5.49
N LYS A 416 20.76 9.90 -6.58
CA LYS A 416 21.83 10.78 -7.05
C LYS A 416 23.12 10.05 -7.45
N ASP A 417 23.04 8.75 -7.74
CA ASP A 417 24.16 7.96 -8.25
C ASP A 417 24.16 8.00 -9.79
N HIS A 418 24.45 9.18 -10.33
CA HIS A 418 24.32 9.46 -11.77
C HIS A 418 25.23 8.56 -12.62
N VAL A 419 26.41 8.19 -12.09
CA VAL A 419 27.38 7.33 -12.79
C VAL A 419 26.82 5.93 -12.99
N LYS A 420 26.28 5.31 -11.92
CA LYS A 420 25.66 3.98 -12.05
C LYS A 420 24.38 4.03 -12.86
N ALA A 421 23.55 5.06 -12.67
CA ALA A 421 22.33 5.24 -13.45
C ALA A 421 22.63 5.31 -14.95
N LEU A 422 23.61 6.14 -15.36
CA LEU A 422 24.06 6.25 -16.75
C LEU A 422 24.51 4.90 -17.31
N ALA A 423 25.31 4.15 -16.56
CA ALA A 423 25.79 2.84 -17.00
C ALA A 423 24.64 1.84 -17.27
N ILE A 424 23.60 1.85 -16.43
CA ILE A 424 22.43 0.97 -16.62
C ILE A 424 21.53 1.48 -17.76
N PHE A 425 21.33 2.79 -17.93
CA PHE A 425 20.61 3.33 -19.09
C PHE A 425 21.32 2.95 -20.40
N GLN A 426 22.64 3.10 -20.46
CA GLN A 426 23.46 2.68 -21.61
C GLN A 426 23.34 1.17 -21.87
N LEU A 427 23.45 0.34 -20.83
CA LEU A 427 23.23 -1.10 -20.95
C LEU A 427 21.85 -1.40 -21.56
N ASN A 428 20.80 -0.70 -21.12
CA ASN A 428 19.45 -0.91 -21.62
C ASN A 428 19.35 -0.62 -23.13
N THR A 429 20.02 0.43 -23.63
CA THR A 429 20.08 0.71 -25.07
C THR A 429 20.81 -0.37 -25.89
N ILE A 430 21.80 -1.03 -25.29
CA ILE A 430 22.51 -2.14 -25.93
C ILE A 430 21.63 -3.39 -26.00
N LEU A 431 20.89 -3.69 -24.94
CA LEU A 431 20.02 -4.87 -24.87
C LEU A 431 18.72 -4.69 -25.67
N TYR A 432 18.23 -3.46 -25.79
CA TYR A 432 16.96 -3.12 -26.45
C TYR A 432 17.13 -1.98 -27.48
N PRO A 433 17.97 -2.18 -28.52
CA PRO A 433 18.39 -1.09 -29.42
C PRO A 433 17.28 -0.53 -30.32
N THR A 434 16.12 -1.18 -30.37
CA THR A 434 14.94 -0.76 -31.14
C THR A 434 13.87 -0.08 -30.29
N SER A 435 14.04 -0.01 -28.97
CA SER A 435 13.07 0.65 -28.09
C SER A 435 13.30 2.16 -28.07
N ALA A 436 12.28 2.95 -28.42
CA ALA A 436 12.35 4.40 -28.28
C ALA A 436 12.49 4.82 -26.80
N ASN A 437 11.85 4.08 -25.88
CA ASN A 437 11.82 4.35 -24.46
C ASN A 437 13.23 4.35 -23.82
N VAL A 438 14.10 3.40 -24.18
CA VAL A 438 15.45 3.34 -23.59
C VAL A 438 16.35 4.51 -24.02
N TYR A 439 16.17 5.05 -25.23
CA TYR A 439 16.92 6.23 -25.66
C TYR A 439 16.34 7.52 -25.06
N ASP A 440 15.03 7.58 -24.81
CA ASP A 440 14.40 8.69 -24.10
C ASP A 440 14.98 8.80 -22.68
N SER A 441 14.99 7.67 -21.95
CA SER A 441 15.58 7.61 -20.61
C SER A 441 17.09 7.89 -20.59
N LEU A 442 17.84 7.43 -21.60
CA LEU A 442 19.27 7.77 -21.73
C LEU A 442 19.49 9.26 -22.02
N ALA A 443 18.60 9.90 -22.78
CA ALA A 443 18.67 11.34 -23.03
C ALA A 443 18.43 12.14 -21.75
N GLU A 444 17.46 11.74 -20.94
CA GLU A 444 17.12 12.40 -19.67
C GLU A 444 18.30 12.42 -18.69
N ILE A 445 19.01 11.30 -18.51
CA ILE A 445 20.18 11.28 -17.62
C ILE A 445 21.30 12.19 -18.15
N PHE A 446 21.49 12.28 -19.47
CA PHE A 446 22.46 13.22 -20.04
C PHE A 446 22.07 14.68 -19.78
N GLU A 447 20.78 15.02 -19.78
CA GLU A 447 20.34 16.36 -19.37
C GLU A 447 20.61 16.63 -17.89
N VAL A 448 20.32 15.67 -17.00
CA VAL A 448 20.63 15.78 -15.57
C VAL A 448 22.13 15.96 -15.32
N MET A 449 22.97 15.34 -16.16
CA MET A 449 24.42 15.47 -16.12
C MET A 449 24.96 16.65 -16.95
N GLU A 450 24.08 17.55 -17.41
CA GLU A 450 24.43 18.76 -18.18
C GLU A 450 25.16 18.49 -19.51
N ASN A 451 25.03 17.28 -20.07
CA ASN A 451 25.58 16.89 -21.35
C ASN A 451 24.54 17.04 -22.48
N GLN A 452 24.25 18.29 -22.83
CA GLN A 452 23.26 18.63 -23.87
C GLN A 452 23.54 17.97 -25.23
N PRO A 453 24.79 17.91 -25.74
CA PRO A 453 25.06 17.25 -27.02
C PRO A 453 24.64 15.77 -27.02
N ALA A 454 24.96 15.04 -25.94
CA ALA A 454 24.59 13.63 -25.83
C ALA A 454 23.08 13.43 -25.66
N ALA A 455 22.40 14.32 -24.90
CA ALA A 455 20.95 14.31 -24.79
C ALA A 455 20.27 14.50 -26.15
N LEU A 456 20.71 15.49 -26.94
CA LEU A 456 20.18 15.76 -28.28
C LEU A 456 20.36 14.59 -29.25
N ILE A 457 21.51 13.89 -29.21
CA ILE A 457 21.74 12.69 -30.03
C ILE A 457 20.68 11.62 -29.72
N ASN A 458 20.43 11.37 -28.43
CA ASN A 458 19.51 10.33 -28.00
C ASN A 458 18.05 10.72 -28.26
N TYR A 459 17.61 11.95 -27.98
CA TYR A 459 16.26 12.38 -28.37
C TYR A 459 16.02 12.33 -29.89
N LYS A 460 17.03 12.65 -30.71
CA LYS A 460 16.90 12.47 -32.17
C LYS A 460 16.75 10.99 -32.54
N LYS A 461 17.45 10.09 -31.85
CA LYS A 461 17.29 8.64 -32.02
C LYS A 461 15.89 8.18 -31.61
N VAL A 462 15.30 8.73 -30.55
CA VAL A 462 13.88 8.50 -30.18
C VAL A 462 12.98 8.82 -31.36
N LEU A 463 13.13 9.99 -32.02
CA LEU A 463 12.30 10.36 -33.17
C LEU A 463 12.53 9.52 -34.43
N VAL A 464 13.67 8.84 -34.55
CA VAL A 464 13.88 7.84 -35.62
C VAL A 464 13.08 6.57 -35.35
N LEU A 465 12.94 6.17 -34.08
CA LEU A 465 12.25 4.96 -33.66
C LEU A 465 10.73 5.18 -33.45
N ASP A 466 10.36 6.37 -32.99
CA ASP A 466 9.00 6.83 -32.72
C ASP A 466 8.88 8.32 -33.14
N PRO A 467 8.60 8.60 -34.42
CA PRO A 467 8.47 9.96 -34.93
C PRO A 467 7.38 10.81 -34.26
N GLY A 468 6.40 10.16 -33.60
CA GLY A 468 5.29 10.82 -32.92
C GLY A 468 5.58 11.20 -31.46
N ASN A 469 6.80 10.93 -30.97
CA ASN A 469 7.12 11.10 -29.55
C ASN A 469 7.13 12.59 -29.15
N LYS A 470 6.07 13.01 -28.45
CA LYS A 470 5.86 14.39 -28.03
C LYS A 470 6.92 14.88 -27.03
N ASN A 471 7.42 13.99 -26.17
CA ASN A 471 8.45 14.34 -25.19
C ASN A 471 9.74 14.72 -25.90
N ALA A 472 10.26 13.84 -26.75
CA ALA A 472 11.50 14.07 -27.49
C ALA A 472 11.42 15.33 -28.37
N ILE A 473 10.30 15.58 -29.05
CA ILE A 473 10.08 16.83 -29.81
C ILE A 473 10.22 18.06 -28.90
N ALA A 474 9.53 18.06 -27.75
CA ALA A 474 9.56 19.18 -26.81
C ALA A 474 10.96 19.40 -26.21
N ARG A 475 11.65 18.33 -25.83
CA ARG A 475 12.99 18.39 -25.25
C ARG A 475 14.04 18.84 -26.26
N ILE A 476 14.01 18.35 -27.50
CA ILE A 476 14.90 18.84 -28.59
C ILE A 476 14.71 20.33 -28.79
N LYS A 477 13.45 20.80 -28.83
CA LYS A 477 13.14 22.22 -28.98
C LYS A 477 13.76 23.05 -27.85
N ALA A 478 13.51 22.65 -26.61
CA ALA A 478 14.04 23.32 -25.43
C ALA A 478 15.58 23.37 -25.40
N LEU A 479 16.24 22.25 -25.73
CA LEU A 479 17.70 22.13 -25.74
C LEU A 479 18.38 22.81 -26.93
N SER A 480 17.69 22.96 -28.06
CA SER A 480 18.25 23.57 -29.27
C SER A 480 18.10 25.10 -29.32
N GLY A 481 17.44 25.70 -28.32
CA GLY A 481 17.20 27.15 -28.25
C GLY A 481 16.37 27.71 -29.41
N LYS A 482 15.50 26.89 -30.04
CA LYS A 482 14.65 27.27 -31.19
C LYS A 482 13.16 27.12 -30.90
#